data_AF-A0A1D2IM50-F1
#
_entry.id   AF-A0A1D2IM50-F1
#
_cell.length_a   1.000
_cell.length_b   1.000
_cell.length_c   1.000
_cell.angle_alpha   90.00
_cell.angle_beta   90.00
_cell.angle_gamma   90.00
#
_symmetry.space_group_name_H-M   'P 1'
#
loop_
_entity.id
_entity.type
_entity.pdbx_description
1 polymer ?
#
loop_
_entity_poly.entity_id
_entity_poly.type
_entity_poly.pdbx_seq_one_letter_code
_entity_poly.pdbx_strand_id
1 'polypeptide(L)'
;MAKTTAADIRAERDRKLANIRSRRDLTAQARQVSIARAQQDAEAKMQALLQEETERYHRQRGLLERRLFGGDDSTGYNALSARDAREKAAKLTDPREAQEAFQRAQRAGDTDMVKAIASHAADQAHVHLLGQAWQPIVSAYAESSPSKADTYNELANMQQPNSGSDWSFALDTPSELGRLTTQQVLQLAGSDLTVYGSGPEAA
;
A
#
# COMPACT_ATOMS: atom_id res chain seq x y z
N MET A 1 7.93 16.44 14.76
CA MET A 1 8.88 15.31 14.88
C MET A 1 9.20 14.85 13.46
N ALA A 2 10.46 14.59 13.14
CA ALA A 2 10.81 14.08 11.80
C ALA A 2 10.17 12.69 11.61
N LYS A 3 9.61 12.42 10.42
CA LYS A 3 9.00 11.13 10.10
C LYS A 3 10.11 10.11 9.85
N THR A 4 10.08 8.98 10.57
CA THR A 4 11.03 7.87 10.37
C THR A 4 10.89 7.33 8.96
N THR A 5 12.00 7.24 8.23
CA THR A 5 12.05 6.69 6.88
C THR A 5 12.64 5.29 6.85
N ALA A 6 12.44 4.56 5.74
CA ALA A 6 13.11 3.27 5.53
C ALA A 6 14.64 3.40 5.55
N ALA A 7 15.19 4.54 5.12
CA ALA A 7 16.62 4.83 5.20
C ALA A 7 17.10 4.98 6.65
N ASP A 8 16.30 5.61 7.51
CA ASP A 8 16.62 5.75 8.95
C ASP A 8 16.65 4.38 9.64
N ILE A 9 15.70 3.50 9.34
CA ILE A 9 15.66 2.13 9.88
C ILE A 9 16.90 1.34 9.44
N ARG A 10 17.29 1.42 8.17
CA ARG A 10 18.53 0.80 7.67
C ARG A 10 19.77 1.35 8.37
N ALA A 11 19.87 2.67 8.49
CA ALA A 11 21.01 3.31 9.16
C ALA A 11 21.08 2.97 10.65
N GLU A 12 19.95 2.85 11.34
CA GLU A 12 19.89 2.37 12.73
C GLU A 12 20.37 0.91 12.83
N ARG A 13 19.83 0.03 11.98
CA ARG A 13 20.23 -1.38 11.92
C ARG A 13 21.73 -1.51 11.67
N ASP A 14 22.27 -0.83 10.66
CA ASP A 14 23.68 -0.94 10.27
C ASP A 14 24.62 -0.48 11.39
N ARG A 15 24.24 0.58 12.13
CA ARG A 15 24.95 1.00 13.35
C ARG A 15 24.91 -0.07 14.43
N LYS A 16 23.74 -0.66 14.71
CA LYS A 16 23.62 -1.77 15.68
C LYS A 16 24.50 -2.96 15.29
N LEU A 17 24.48 -3.35 14.01
CA LEU A 17 25.30 -4.44 13.49
C LEU A 17 26.80 -4.14 13.62
N ALA A 18 27.24 -2.92 13.29
CA ALA A 18 28.63 -2.50 13.47
C ALA A 18 29.06 -2.59 14.95
N ASN A 19 28.22 -2.13 15.87
CA ASN A 19 28.48 -2.20 17.31
C ASN A 19 28.57 -3.65 17.81
N ILE A 20 27.67 -4.54 17.36
CA ILE A 20 27.72 -5.97 17.70
C ILE A 20 29.00 -6.61 17.16
N ARG A 21 29.42 -6.25 15.94
CA ARG A 21 30.65 -6.76 15.31
C ARG A 21 31.92 -6.30 16.03
N SER A 22 31.95 -5.10 16.60
CA SER A 22 33.12 -4.56 17.30
C SER A 22 33.30 -5.12 18.72
N ARG A 23 32.25 -5.70 19.31
CA ARG A 23 32.30 -6.30 20.66
C ARG A 23 33.21 -7.54 20.68
N ARG A 24 34.24 -7.51 21.54
CA ARG A 24 35.21 -8.62 21.71
C ARG A 24 34.80 -9.61 22.80
N ASP A 25 33.90 -9.19 23.67
CA ASP A 25 33.33 -9.96 24.77
C ASP A 25 32.29 -11.00 24.32
N LEU A 26 31.78 -10.87 23.08
CA LEU A 26 30.77 -11.80 22.53
C LEU A 26 31.41 -13.03 21.89
N THR A 27 30.94 -14.21 22.31
CA THR A 27 31.21 -15.46 21.58
C THR A 27 30.59 -15.43 20.18
N ALA A 28 31.03 -16.30 19.28
CA ALA A 28 30.49 -16.39 17.92
C ALA A 28 28.96 -16.62 17.92
N GLN A 29 28.48 -17.51 18.79
CA GLN A 29 27.05 -17.81 18.93
C GLN A 29 26.27 -16.63 19.52
N ALA A 30 26.79 -16.00 20.58
CA ALA A 30 26.14 -14.82 21.18
C ALA A 30 26.05 -13.66 20.18
N ARG A 31 27.10 -13.44 19.39
CA ARG A 31 27.11 -12.46 18.31
C ARG A 31 26.04 -12.75 17.25
N GLN A 32 25.91 -14.00 16.84
CA GLN A 32 24.90 -14.41 15.86
C GLN A 32 23.48 -14.16 16.37
N VAL A 33 23.20 -14.47 17.64
CA VAL A 33 21.93 -14.18 18.32
C VAL A 33 21.68 -12.66 18.37
N SER A 34 22.67 -11.86 18.77
CA SER A 34 22.54 -10.40 18.80
C SER A 34 22.25 -9.81 17.42
N ILE A 35 22.92 -10.30 16.37
CA ILE A 35 22.67 -9.89 14.98
C ILE A 35 21.25 -10.28 14.55
N ALA A 36 20.80 -11.50 14.89
CA ALA A 36 19.44 -11.95 14.58
C ALA A 36 18.38 -11.07 15.26
N ARG A 37 18.56 -10.71 16.54
CA ARG A 37 17.66 -9.79 17.27
C ARG A 37 17.64 -8.39 16.64
N ALA A 38 18.80 -7.85 16.29
CA ALA A 38 18.89 -6.53 15.64
C ALA A 38 18.22 -6.53 14.25
N GLN A 39 18.35 -7.62 13.49
CA GLN A 39 17.67 -7.81 12.22
C GLN A 39 16.14 -7.89 12.41
N GLN A 40 15.68 -8.69 13.38
CA GLN A 40 14.24 -8.83 13.67
C GLN A 40 13.60 -7.50 14.11
N ASP A 41 14.28 -6.71 14.95
CA ASP A 41 13.83 -5.36 15.34
C ASP A 41 13.67 -4.45 14.11
N ALA A 42 14.65 -4.46 13.21
CA ALA A 42 14.60 -3.67 11.98
C ALA A 42 13.47 -4.14 11.05
N GLU A 43 13.27 -5.45 10.90
CA GLU A 43 12.15 -6.02 10.12
C GLU A 43 10.79 -5.63 10.69
N ALA A 44 10.63 -5.70 12.01
CA ALA A 44 9.39 -5.29 12.68
C ALA A 44 9.08 -3.79 12.46
N LYS A 45 10.10 -2.93 12.57
CA LYS A 45 9.96 -1.49 12.29
C LYS A 45 9.62 -1.23 10.81
N MET A 46 10.24 -1.95 9.90
CA MET A 46 9.98 -1.81 8.46
C MET A 46 8.56 -2.25 8.11
N GLN A 47 8.07 -3.34 8.71
CA GLN A 47 6.71 -3.83 8.55
C GLN A 47 5.68 -2.83 9.11
N ALA A 48 5.96 -2.22 10.27
CA ALA A 48 5.11 -1.18 10.84
C ALA A 48 5.04 0.06 9.94
N LEU A 49 6.18 0.50 9.39
CA LEU A 49 6.23 1.60 8.43
C LEU A 49 5.44 1.27 7.15
N LEU A 50 5.57 0.05 6.63
CA LEU A 50 4.79 -0.40 5.47
C LEU A 50 3.29 -0.38 5.76
N GLN A 51 2.85 -0.84 6.92
CA GLN A 51 1.44 -0.79 7.33
C GLN A 51 0.95 0.66 7.39
N GLU A 52 1.70 1.56 8.02
CA GLU A 52 1.33 2.98 8.11
C GLU A 52 1.19 3.63 6.72
N GLU A 53 2.15 3.43 5.82
CA GLU A 53 2.10 3.97 4.46
C GLU A 53 0.95 3.35 3.65
N THR A 54 0.69 2.04 3.83
CA THR A 54 -0.42 1.34 3.17
C THR A 54 -1.76 1.90 3.63
N GLU A 55 -1.96 2.10 4.93
CA GLU A 55 -3.18 2.71 5.45
C GLU A 55 -3.32 4.17 4.97
N ARG A 56 -2.23 4.93 4.93
CA ARG A 56 -2.24 6.30 4.41
C ARG A 56 -2.63 6.32 2.94
N TYR A 57 -2.06 5.42 2.14
CA TYR A 57 -2.42 5.22 0.74
C TYR A 57 -3.92 4.95 0.60
N HIS A 58 -4.48 3.99 1.34
CA HIS A 58 -5.90 3.68 1.29
C HIS A 58 -6.79 4.85 1.74
N ARG A 59 -6.39 5.60 2.77
CA ARG A 59 -7.12 6.81 3.21
C ARG A 59 -7.13 7.89 2.13
N GLN A 60 -5.98 8.21 1.55
CA GLN A 60 -5.88 9.23 0.50
C GLN A 60 -6.63 8.80 -0.75
N ARG A 61 -6.48 7.54 -1.16
CA ARG A 61 -7.21 6.95 -2.27
C ARG A 61 -8.72 7.06 -2.06
N GLY A 62 -9.23 6.65 -0.91
CA GLY A 62 -10.66 6.74 -0.59
C GLY A 62 -11.19 8.19 -0.54
N LEU A 63 -10.36 9.15 -0.15
CA LEU A 63 -10.70 10.58 -0.21
C LEU A 63 -10.80 11.07 -1.67
N LEU A 64 -9.85 10.70 -2.53
CA LEU A 64 -9.85 11.06 -3.94
C LEU A 64 -11.00 10.38 -4.69
N GLU A 65 -11.26 9.10 -4.44
CA GLU A 65 -12.41 8.38 -4.99
C GLU A 65 -13.72 9.02 -4.55
N ARG A 66 -13.84 9.43 -3.28
CA ARG A 66 -15.01 10.19 -2.80
C ARG A 66 -15.10 11.58 -3.42
N ARG A 67 -14.00 12.22 -3.76
CA ARG A 67 -14.01 13.52 -4.44
C ARG A 67 -14.38 13.38 -5.92
N LEU A 68 -13.96 12.29 -6.55
CA LEU A 68 -14.17 12.01 -7.97
C LEU A 68 -15.57 11.46 -8.24
N PHE A 69 -15.98 10.47 -7.44
CA PHE A 69 -17.22 9.71 -7.58
C PHE A 69 -18.18 9.89 -6.41
N GLY A 70 -17.85 10.69 -5.41
CA GLY A 70 -18.80 11.16 -4.40
C GLY A 70 -19.31 12.54 -4.78
N GLY A 71 -20.54 12.84 -4.39
CA GLY A 71 -21.21 14.11 -4.68
C GLY A 71 -22.57 14.11 -4.02
N ASP A 72 -22.81 15.20 -3.29
CA ASP A 72 -23.83 15.63 -2.32
C ASP A 72 -24.92 14.64 -1.91
N ASP A 73 -24.95 14.43 -0.59
CA ASP A 73 -26.04 13.94 0.26
C ASP A 73 -27.30 13.57 -0.52
N SER A 74 -27.31 12.32 -0.99
CA SER A 74 -28.49 11.68 -1.53
C SER A 74 -29.51 11.51 -0.41
N THR A 75 -30.29 12.56 -0.14
CA THR A 75 -31.41 12.52 0.80
C THR A 75 -32.67 12.05 0.07
N GLY A 76 -33.43 11.15 0.69
CA GLY A 76 -34.71 10.67 0.15
C GLY A 76 -34.57 9.86 -1.15
N TYR A 77 -35.32 10.26 -2.19
CA TYR A 77 -35.49 9.54 -3.45
C TYR A 77 -34.18 9.36 -4.24
N ASN A 78 -33.28 10.34 -4.18
CA ASN A 78 -32.00 10.31 -4.93
C ASN A 78 -31.05 9.22 -4.41
N ALA A 79 -31.17 8.78 -3.15
CA ALA A 79 -30.37 7.69 -2.61
C ALA A 79 -30.73 6.33 -3.24
N LEU A 80 -32.02 6.11 -3.53
CA LEU A 80 -32.48 4.88 -4.13
C LEU A 80 -32.04 4.79 -5.60
N SER A 81 -32.15 5.88 -6.36
CA SER A 81 -31.67 5.95 -7.75
C SER A 81 -30.17 5.72 -7.84
N ALA A 82 -29.38 6.38 -6.98
CA ALA A 82 -27.93 6.18 -6.94
C ALA A 82 -27.54 4.75 -6.53
N ARG A 83 -28.33 4.10 -5.66
CA ARG A 83 -28.12 2.69 -5.31
C ARG A 83 -28.42 1.75 -6.47
N ASP A 84 -29.57 1.91 -7.12
CA ASP A 84 -29.95 1.10 -8.29
C ASP A 84 -28.94 1.27 -9.43
N ALA A 85 -28.48 2.50 -9.68
CA ALA A 85 -27.41 2.78 -10.64
C ALA A 85 -26.11 2.01 -10.30
N ARG A 86 -25.69 1.99 -9.03
CA ARG A 86 -24.52 1.20 -8.59
C ARG A 86 -24.72 -0.29 -8.76
N GLU A 87 -25.87 -0.83 -8.37
CA GLU A 87 -26.19 -2.26 -8.53
C GLU A 87 -26.24 -2.66 -10.01
N LYS A 88 -26.69 -1.79 -10.90
CA LYS A 88 -26.66 -2.00 -12.36
C LYS A 88 -25.25 -1.91 -12.93
N ALA A 89 -24.48 -0.90 -12.52
CA ALA A 89 -23.10 -0.73 -12.97
C ALA A 89 -22.22 -1.92 -12.57
N ALA A 90 -22.40 -2.47 -11.36
CA ALA A 90 -21.67 -3.63 -10.87
C ALA A 90 -21.88 -4.91 -11.70
N LYS A 91 -22.97 -4.99 -12.49
CA LYS A 91 -23.24 -6.12 -13.38
C LYS A 91 -22.49 -6.02 -14.71
N LEU A 92 -21.94 -4.86 -15.05
CA LEU A 92 -21.16 -4.65 -16.26
C LEU A 92 -19.80 -5.32 -16.08
N THR A 93 -19.54 -6.37 -16.85
CA THR A 93 -18.28 -7.13 -16.79
C THR A 93 -17.46 -7.01 -18.07
N ASP A 94 -18.10 -6.70 -19.21
CA ASP A 94 -17.40 -6.37 -20.46
C ASP A 94 -17.17 -4.85 -20.54
N PRO A 95 -15.91 -4.39 -20.71
CA PRO A 95 -15.59 -2.98 -20.87
C PRO A 95 -16.34 -2.29 -22.03
N ARG A 96 -16.61 -3.01 -23.13
CA ARG A 96 -17.33 -2.47 -24.29
C ARG A 96 -18.80 -2.22 -23.97
N GLU A 97 -19.44 -3.17 -23.29
CA GLU A 97 -20.82 -2.99 -22.81
C GLU A 97 -20.91 -1.82 -21.83
N ALA A 98 -19.94 -1.70 -20.93
CA ALA A 98 -19.86 -0.59 -20.00
C ALA A 98 -19.69 0.75 -20.71
N GLN A 99 -18.84 0.82 -21.74
CA GLN A 99 -18.61 2.02 -22.53
C GLN A 99 -19.89 2.46 -23.28
N GLU A 100 -20.63 1.52 -23.85
CA GLU A 100 -21.91 1.82 -24.50
C GLU A 100 -22.96 2.29 -23.49
N ALA A 101 -23.06 1.62 -22.33
CA ALA A 101 -23.96 2.01 -21.25
C ALA A 101 -23.64 3.41 -20.73
N PHE A 102 -22.35 3.73 -20.58
CA PHE A 102 -21.88 5.05 -20.19
C PHE A 102 -22.31 6.13 -21.20
N GLN A 103 -22.08 5.90 -22.50
CA GLN A 103 -22.49 6.86 -23.55
C GLN A 103 -24.02 7.03 -23.61
N ARG A 104 -24.79 5.95 -23.42
CA ARG A 104 -26.25 6.03 -23.34
C ARG A 104 -26.70 6.88 -22.15
N ALA A 105 -26.12 6.66 -20.98
CA ALA A 105 -26.43 7.42 -19.78
C ALA A 105 -26.06 8.90 -19.93
N GLN A 106 -24.91 9.22 -20.54
CA GLN A 106 -24.51 10.59 -20.86
C GLN A 106 -25.52 11.28 -21.79
N ARG A 107 -25.94 10.62 -22.88
CA ARG A 107 -26.94 11.17 -23.81
C ARG A 107 -28.31 11.37 -23.15
N ALA A 108 -28.66 10.53 -22.18
CA ALA A 108 -29.91 10.64 -21.43
C ALA A 108 -29.85 11.68 -20.29
N GLY A 109 -28.67 12.21 -19.97
CA GLY A 109 -28.48 13.10 -18.81
C GLY A 109 -28.58 12.38 -17.45
N ASP A 110 -28.45 11.05 -17.42
CA ASP A 110 -28.51 10.25 -16.20
C ASP A 110 -27.18 10.31 -15.44
N THR A 111 -27.03 11.35 -14.61
CA THR A 111 -25.78 11.63 -13.89
C THR A 111 -25.44 10.56 -12.86
N ASP A 112 -26.43 9.91 -12.27
CA ASP A 112 -26.22 8.85 -11.27
C ASP A 112 -25.68 7.58 -11.93
N MET A 113 -26.23 7.20 -13.07
CA MET A 113 -25.74 6.06 -13.85
C MET A 113 -24.36 6.33 -14.47
N VAL A 114 -24.11 7.53 -15.00
CA VAL A 114 -22.78 7.93 -15.50
C VAL A 114 -21.73 7.80 -14.40
N LYS A 115 -22.04 8.31 -13.20
CA LYS A 115 -21.14 8.27 -12.03
C LYS A 115 -20.93 6.84 -11.52
N ALA A 116 -22.00 6.03 -11.47
CA ALA A 116 -21.91 4.62 -11.06
C ALA A 116 -21.04 3.79 -12.02
N ILE A 117 -21.22 3.96 -13.33
CA ILE A 117 -20.42 3.26 -14.34
C ILE A 117 -18.96 3.73 -14.29
N ALA A 118 -18.70 5.03 -14.15
CA ALA A 118 -17.34 5.56 -14.03
C ALA A 118 -16.63 5.06 -12.76
N SER A 119 -17.32 5.00 -11.63
CA SER A 119 -16.79 4.45 -10.38
C SER A 119 -16.43 2.97 -10.53
N HIS A 120 -17.34 2.16 -11.08
CA HIS A 120 -17.09 0.74 -11.33
C HIS A 120 -15.93 0.54 -12.33
N ALA A 121 -15.87 1.35 -13.38
CA ALA A 121 -14.77 1.32 -14.34
C ALA A 121 -13.42 1.62 -13.68
N ALA A 122 -13.37 2.57 -12.74
CA ALA A 122 -12.16 2.86 -11.98
C ALA A 122 -11.72 1.67 -11.12
N ASP A 123 -12.65 0.99 -10.46
CA ASP A 123 -12.34 -0.23 -9.68
C ASP A 123 -11.77 -1.34 -10.59
N GLN A 124 -12.38 -1.56 -11.75
CA GLN A 124 -11.91 -2.56 -12.73
C GLN A 124 -10.58 -2.18 -13.36
N ALA A 125 -10.29 -0.89 -13.50
CA ALA A 125 -9.09 -0.39 -14.16
C ALA A 125 -7.78 -0.78 -13.45
N HIS A 126 -7.86 -1.16 -12.17
CA HIS A 126 -6.70 -1.63 -11.39
C HIS A 126 -6.39 -3.12 -11.55
N VAL A 127 -7.21 -3.88 -12.28
CA VAL A 127 -6.97 -5.31 -12.50
C VAL A 127 -5.88 -5.52 -13.56
N HIS A 128 -4.78 -6.18 -13.18
CA HIS A 128 -3.51 -6.27 -13.92
C HIS A 128 -3.59 -6.77 -15.38
N LEU A 129 -4.65 -7.49 -15.78
CA LEU A 129 -4.76 -8.10 -17.11
C LEU A 129 -5.80 -7.43 -18.02
N LEU A 130 -6.87 -6.87 -17.46
CA LEU A 130 -8.02 -6.36 -18.23
C LEU A 130 -8.36 -4.90 -17.90
N GLY A 131 -7.71 -4.30 -16.90
CA GLY A 131 -8.05 -2.98 -16.41
C GLY A 131 -7.83 -1.85 -17.42
N GLN A 132 -6.88 -2.00 -18.34
CA GLN A 132 -6.62 -0.98 -19.37
C GLN A 132 -7.82 -0.70 -20.26
N ALA A 133 -8.67 -1.71 -20.52
CA ALA A 133 -9.86 -1.53 -21.35
C ALA A 133 -10.95 -0.66 -20.69
N TRP A 134 -10.88 -0.48 -19.36
CA TRP A 134 -11.83 0.35 -18.60
C TRP A 134 -11.38 1.82 -18.50
N GLN A 135 -10.10 2.10 -18.71
CA GLN A 135 -9.53 3.45 -18.61
C GLN A 135 -10.23 4.52 -19.46
N PRO A 136 -10.66 4.25 -20.71
CA PRO A 136 -11.35 5.25 -21.53
C PRO A 136 -12.65 5.78 -20.90
N ILE A 137 -13.37 4.97 -20.13
CA ILE A 137 -14.59 5.39 -19.42
C ILE A 137 -14.22 6.38 -18.31
N VAL A 138 -13.16 6.05 -17.56
CA VAL A 138 -12.70 6.88 -16.43
C VAL A 138 -12.15 8.21 -16.93
N SER A 139 -11.35 8.21 -18.01
CA SER A 139 -10.83 9.43 -18.62
C SER A 139 -11.96 10.30 -19.17
N ALA A 140 -12.93 9.72 -19.89
CA ALA A 140 -14.08 10.45 -20.41
C ALA A 140 -14.94 11.07 -19.29
N TYR A 141 -15.05 10.40 -18.14
CA TYR A 141 -15.73 10.96 -16.97
C TYR A 141 -14.93 12.10 -16.33
N ALA A 142 -13.61 11.96 -16.24
CA ALA A 142 -12.73 12.99 -15.66
C ALA A 142 -12.71 14.26 -16.52
N GLU A 143 -12.72 14.13 -17.84
CA GLU A 143 -12.79 15.24 -18.81
C GLU A 143 -14.10 16.04 -18.73
N SER A 144 -15.14 15.50 -18.08
CA SER A 144 -16.42 16.20 -17.92
C SER A 144 -16.33 17.41 -16.97
N SER A 145 -15.25 17.57 -16.20
CA SER A 145 -15.02 18.72 -15.31
C SER A 145 -13.53 18.89 -15.00
N PRO A 146 -12.95 20.11 -15.12
CA PRO A 146 -11.54 20.34 -14.79
C PRO A 146 -11.13 19.86 -13.38
N SER A 147 -11.99 20.07 -12.38
CA SER A 147 -11.74 19.62 -10.99
C SER A 147 -11.68 18.10 -10.83
N LYS A 148 -12.35 17.35 -11.71
CA LYS A 148 -12.32 15.88 -11.73
C LYS A 148 -11.09 15.36 -12.44
N ALA A 149 -10.66 16.03 -13.51
CA ALA A 149 -9.41 15.71 -14.20
C ALA A 149 -8.21 15.76 -13.25
N ASP A 150 -8.08 16.81 -12.44
CA ASP A 150 -6.98 16.92 -11.47
C ASP A 150 -7.03 15.80 -10.42
N THR A 151 -8.22 15.51 -9.88
CA THR A 151 -8.43 14.44 -8.88
C THR A 151 -8.12 13.07 -9.46
N TYR A 152 -8.53 12.81 -10.71
CA TYR A 152 -8.24 11.57 -11.41
C TYR A 152 -6.74 11.43 -11.70
N ASN A 153 -6.08 12.49 -12.15
CA ASN A 153 -4.63 12.49 -12.37
C ASN A 153 -3.88 12.21 -11.07
N GLU A 154 -4.30 12.79 -9.94
CA GLU A 154 -3.72 12.47 -8.63
C GLU A 154 -3.90 10.97 -8.30
N LEU A 155 -5.13 10.46 -8.42
CA LEU A 155 -5.46 9.05 -8.15
C LEU A 155 -4.67 8.08 -9.05
N ALA A 156 -4.55 8.38 -10.34
CA ALA A 156 -3.84 7.55 -11.31
C ALA A 156 -2.33 7.51 -11.08
N ASN A 157 -1.76 8.59 -10.52
CA ASN A 157 -0.33 8.66 -10.17
C ASN A 157 -0.02 8.13 -8.77
N MET A 158 -1.02 7.74 -7.97
CA MET A 158 -0.79 7.14 -6.66
C MET A 158 -0.11 5.77 -6.82
N GLN A 159 1.04 5.61 -6.16
CA GLN A 159 1.74 4.33 -6.10
C GLN A 159 1.36 3.60 -4.82
N GLN A 160 0.94 2.35 -4.96
CA GLN A 160 0.71 1.48 -3.80
C GLN A 160 2.07 1.13 -3.17
N PRO A 161 2.24 1.32 -1.85
CA PRO A 161 3.44 0.87 -1.14
C PRO A 161 3.64 -0.64 -1.33
N ASN A 162 4.89 -1.05 -1.54
CA ASN A 162 5.23 -2.46 -1.77
C ASN A 162 4.47 -3.09 -2.96
N SER A 163 4.14 -2.28 -3.97
CA SER A 163 3.83 -2.81 -5.30
C SER A 163 5.03 -3.62 -5.81
N GLY A 164 4.83 -4.62 -6.68
CA GLY A 164 5.87 -5.62 -7.00
C GLY A 164 7.23 -5.09 -7.54
N SER A 165 7.36 -3.80 -7.83
CA SER A 165 8.59 -3.11 -8.18
C SER A 165 9.23 -2.29 -7.05
N ASP A 166 8.55 -2.12 -5.93
CA ASP A 166 8.96 -1.30 -4.79
C ASP A 166 9.74 -2.13 -3.75
N TRP A 167 11.07 -2.10 -3.89
CA TRP A 167 12.00 -2.73 -2.95
C TRP A 167 12.36 -1.82 -1.77
N SER A 168 11.70 -0.66 -1.60
CA SER A 168 12.07 0.34 -0.59
C SER A 168 11.86 -0.14 0.85
N PHE A 169 11.06 -1.19 1.07
CA PHE A 169 10.84 -1.84 2.36
C PHE A 169 11.64 -3.15 2.52
N ALA A 170 12.40 -3.58 1.51
CA ALA A 170 13.25 -4.75 1.63
C ALA A 170 14.50 -4.42 2.48
N LEU A 171 14.87 -5.36 3.34
CA LEU A 171 16.10 -5.34 4.13
C LEU A 171 17.00 -6.48 3.68
N ASP A 172 18.25 -6.15 3.33
CA ASP A 172 19.24 -7.18 3.04
C ASP A 172 19.54 -8.00 4.30
N THR A 173 19.64 -9.31 4.14
CA THR A 173 20.04 -10.21 5.21
C THR A 173 21.56 -10.11 5.43
N PRO A 174 22.03 -9.86 6.67
CA PRO A 174 23.45 -9.88 6.99
C PRO A 174 24.11 -11.22 6.63
N SER A 175 25.35 -11.19 6.15
CA SER A 175 26.11 -12.38 5.74
C SER A 175 26.22 -13.46 6.85
N GLU A 176 26.22 -13.03 8.11
CA GLU A 176 26.28 -13.86 9.30
C GLU A 176 25.00 -14.70 9.51
N LEU A 177 23.90 -14.29 8.87
CA LEU A 177 22.62 -14.98 8.86
C LEU A 177 22.33 -15.64 7.50
N GLY A 178 23.13 -15.39 6.46
CA GLY A 178 22.81 -15.78 5.08
C GLY A 178 22.73 -17.30 4.80
N ARG A 179 23.15 -18.14 5.75
CA ARG A 179 22.97 -19.61 5.70
C ARG A 179 21.70 -20.09 6.39
N LEU A 180 21.01 -19.20 7.10
CA LEU A 180 19.81 -19.48 7.86
C LEU A 180 18.57 -19.06 7.06
N THR A 181 17.50 -19.84 7.19
CA THR A 181 16.17 -19.44 6.70
C THR A 181 15.57 -18.37 7.61
N THR A 182 14.58 -17.63 7.12
CA THR A 182 13.84 -16.63 7.93
C THR A 182 13.29 -17.24 9.23
N GLN A 183 12.74 -18.45 9.18
CA GLN A 183 12.28 -19.16 10.38
C GLN A 183 13.40 -19.46 11.38
N GLN A 184 14.59 -19.85 10.89
CA GLN A 184 15.74 -20.10 11.75
C GLN A 184 16.27 -18.81 12.39
N VAL A 185 16.25 -17.68 11.66
CA VAL A 185 16.60 -16.36 12.21
C VAL A 185 15.64 -15.98 13.34
N LEU A 186 14.33 -16.19 13.16
CA LEU A 186 13.32 -15.92 14.19
C LEU A 186 13.50 -16.80 15.43
N GLN A 187 13.75 -18.10 15.24
CA GLN A 187 14.05 -19.01 16.36
C GLN A 187 15.32 -18.61 17.10
N LEU A 188 16.36 -18.18 16.38
CA LEU A 188 17.62 -17.75 16.97
C LEU A 188 17.44 -16.44 17.77
N ALA A 189 16.70 -15.49 17.22
CA ALA A 189 16.43 -14.22 17.89
C ALA A 189 15.59 -14.39 19.16
N GLY A 190 14.62 -15.31 19.13
CA GLY A 190 13.77 -15.66 20.27
C GLY A 190 14.39 -16.66 21.26
N SER A 191 15.62 -17.13 21.03
CA SER A 191 16.27 -18.06 21.95
C SER A 191 16.65 -17.38 23.28
N ASP A 192 16.47 -18.08 24.40
CA ASP A 192 16.85 -17.65 25.75
C ASP A 192 18.37 -17.61 25.98
N LEU A 193 19.18 -17.63 24.91
CA LEU A 193 20.62 -17.51 25.03
C LEU A 193 20.93 -16.14 25.64
N THR A 194 21.33 -16.13 26.91
CA THR A 194 21.75 -14.92 27.60
C THR A 194 23.03 -14.43 26.95
N VAL A 195 22.95 -13.28 26.27
CA VAL A 195 24.10 -12.62 25.67
C VAL A 195 24.93 -12.03 26.82
N TYR A 196 25.81 -12.83 27.40
CA TYR A 196 26.75 -12.34 28.42
C TYR A 196 27.80 -11.47 27.75
N GLY A 197 27.93 -10.25 28.26
CA GLY A 197 28.97 -9.32 27.87
C GLY A 197 28.97 -8.11 28.79
N SER A 198 30.14 -7.75 29.31
CA SER A 198 30.34 -6.64 30.25
C SER A 198 30.23 -5.30 29.54
N GLY A 199 29.01 -4.81 29.31
CA GLY A 199 28.74 -3.50 28.72
C GLY A 199 27.35 -2.98 29.09
N PRO A 200 27.15 -1.65 29.22
CA PRO A 200 25.90 -1.06 29.68
C PRO A 200 24.91 -1.04 28.51
N GLU A 201 24.10 -2.09 28.41
CA GLU A 201 22.77 -2.17 27.78
C GLU A 201 22.54 -3.66 27.43
N ALA A 202 22.18 -4.40 28.47
CA ALA A 202 21.61 -5.73 28.37
C ALA A 202 20.17 -5.65 28.90
N ALA A 203 19.29 -5.01 28.12
CA ALA A 203 17.83 -5.13 28.18
C ALA A 203 17.25 -4.46 26.93
#